data_AF-A0A9W4HRD2-F1
#
_entry.id   AF-A0A9W4HRD2-F1
#
_cell.length_a   1.000
_cell.length_b   1.000
_cell.length_c   1.000
_cell.angle_alpha   90.00
_cell.angle_beta   90.00
_cell.angle_gamma   90.00
#
_symmetry.space_group_name_H-M   'P 1'
#
loop_
_entity.id
_entity.type
_entity.pdbx_description
1 polymer ?
#
loop_
_entity_poly.entity_id
_entity_poly.type
_entity_poly.pdbx_seq_one_letter_code
_entity_poly.pdbx_strand_id
1 'polypeptide(L)'
;MSPKRACDTCISRKVKCNGSWPCDTCHGAVKRTQCTYLRPARRRGPKSRRTTSQANTDKPQGENEHFDREVGPVVVDGRITLPALSSEVSSIRPIPIAVLETVVRLYQRHSYSVWPVIDADALLSKLKNLDTDSDDHHAQHTVCLITALCAATMAQLHIGPQVTETGTVNSTTMVQICLRTRNKCDNHGEHMDLRSIMVSFFLHVYHAKVNQRHSAMMYIQEAIAGARVLRLDEGASQKQDELVSNKALVFPLLWVSERGYALHLGLSPSYNEPLSPTELEGGDGADVEGQGLLELAKLFVAFDRISVRRRSSAGATAVNLTDTERELSSLSSLMVDSVSARTADYHITRQWMRTILWQQALSTGLLSSSAYDSVLTFSFPAQVSRDLLHALRWFRETDLLPLGRDQVREFTLTKKIANLY
;
A
#
# COMPACT_ATOMS: atom_id res chain seq x y z
N MET A 1 -37.56 -21.61 7.08
CA MET A 1 -36.56 -22.55 6.51
C MET A 1 -35.45 -22.76 7.52
N SER A 2 -35.28 -23.97 8.05
CA SER A 2 -34.21 -24.30 9.00
C SER A 2 -32.83 -24.27 8.32
N PRO A 3 -31.82 -23.56 8.84
CA PRO A 3 -30.48 -23.54 8.27
C PRO A 3 -29.84 -24.94 8.30
N LYS A 4 -29.41 -25.45 7.13
CA LYS A 4 -28.71 -26.75 6.95
C LYS A 4 -27.30 -26.81 7.57
N ARG A 5 -26.94 -25.87 8.46
CA ARG A 5 -25.61 -25.78 9.08
C ARG A 5 -25.73 -25.43 10.55
N ALA A 6 -24.72 -25.82 11.33
CA ALA A 6 -24.60 -25.38 12.73
C ALA A 6 -24.31 -23.87 12.80
N CYS A 7 -24.74 -23.20 13.89
CA CYS A 7 -24.46 -21.79 14.13
C CYS A 7 -22.97 -21.55 14.47
N ASP A 8 -22.50 -20.31 14.36
CA ASP A 8 -21.10 -19.94 14.54
C ASP A 8 -20.56 -20.32 15.93
N THR A 9 -21.41 -20.17 16.96
CA THR A 9 -21.07 -20.48 18.36
C THR A 9 -21.01 -21.98 18.63
N CYS A 10 -21.90 -22.78 18.04
CA CYS A 10 -21.81 -24.24 18.16
C CYS A 10 -20.62 -24.80 17.36
N ILE A 11 -20.28 -24.20 16.21
CA ILE A 11 -19.09 -24.57 15.44
C ILE A 11 -17.82 -24.27 16.24
N SER A 12 -17.71 -23.08 16.86
CA SER A 12 -16.52 -22.71 17.63
C SER A 12 -16.35 -23.57 18.88
N ARG A 13 -17.45 -23.91 19.55
CA ARG A 13 -17.47 -24.78 20.74
C ARG A 13 -17.43 -26.28 20.42
N LYS A 14 -17.53 -26.68 19.15
CA LYS A 14 -17.59 -28.08 18.70
C LYS A 14 -18.70 -28.90 19.39
N VAL A 15 -19.87 -28.29 19.57
CA VAL A 15 -21.06 -28.91 20.19
C VAL A 15 -22.20 -29.07 19.19
N LYS A 16 -23.16 -29.94 19.48
CA LYS A 16 -24.32 -30.20 18.61
C LYS A 16 -25.21 -28.94 18.52
N CYS A 17 -25.66 -28.62 17.31
CA CYS A 17 -26.57 -27.51 17.02
C CYS A 17 -27.84 -28.09 16.37
N ASN A 18 -29.00 -27.71 16.87
CA ASN A 18 -30.31 -28.11 16.33
C ASN A 18 -30.72 -27.27 15.10
N GLY A 19 -30.03 -26.16 14.82
CA GLY A 19 -30.32 -25.29 13.69
C GLY A 19 -31.46 -24.28 13.90
N SER A 20 -32.10 -24.22 15.07
CA SER A 20 -33.10 -23.16 15.36
C SER A 20 -32.41 -21.81 15.63
N TRP A 21 -33.16 -20.72 15.57
CA TRP A 21 -32.67 -19.39 15.94
C TRP A 21 -33.52 -18.79 17.06
N PRO A 22 -32.99 -18.68 18.30
CA PRO A 22 -31.70 -19.21 18.78
C PRO A 22 -31.69 -20.75 18.81
N CYS A 23 -30.51 -21.37 18.72
CA CYS A 23 -30.38 -22.82 18.88
C CYS A 23 -30.41 -23.20 20.37
N ASP A 24 -30.94 -24.37 20.73
CA ASP A 24 -31.13 -24.80 22.14
C ASP A 24 -29.82 -24.72 22.94
N THR A 25 -28.72 -25.11 22.31
CA THR A 25 -27.37 -25.07 22.90
C THR A 25 -26.87 -23.66 23.18
N CYS A 26 -27.26 -22.66 22.37
CA CYS A 26 -26.94 -21.25 22.63
C CYS A 26 -27.93 -20.61 23.60
N HIS A 27 -29.17 -21.07 23.63
CA HIS A 27 -30.21 -20.60 24.54
C HIS A 27 -29.94 -21.06 25.99
N GLY A 28 -29.54 -22.32 26.18
CA GLY A 28 -29.23 -22.89 27.50
C GLY A 28 -27.83 -22.57 28.03
N ALA A 29 -27.06 -21.69 27.38
CA ALA A 29 -25.71 -21.35 27.82
C ALA A 29 -25.73 -20.43 29.06
N VAL A 30 -24.98 -20.80 30.10
CA VAL A 30 -24.87 -20.04 31.37
C VAL A 30 -24.40 -18.59 31.17
N LYS A 31 -23.62 -18.33 30.11
CA LYS A 31 -23.25 -16.98 29.68
C LYS A 31 -24.04 -16.62 28.44
N ARG A 32 -24.62 -15.40 28.40
CA ARG A 32 -25.30 -14.85 27.21
C ARG A 32 -24.38 -14.93 26.00
N THR A 33 -24.67 -15.85 25.08
CA THR A 33 -23.93 -16.00 23.83
C THR A 33 -24.82 -15.76 22.63
N GLN A 34 -24.30 -14.99 21.67
CA GLN A 34 -25.04 -14.66 20.46
C GLN A 34 -25.07 -15.86 19.50
N CYS A 35 -26.27 -16.30 19.13
CA CYS A 35 -26.46 -17.38 18.16
C CYS A 35 -26.49 -16.78 16.75
N THR A 36 -25.38 -16.82 16.02
CA THR A 36 -25.24 -16.22 14.68
C THR A 36 -24.95 -17.24 13.60
N TYR A 37 -25.28 -16.89 12.36
CA TYR A 37 -24.97 -17.66 11.14
C TYR A 37 -24.25 -16.76 10.13
N LEU A 38 -23.31 -15.93 10.59
CA LEU A 38 -22.69 -14.88 9.78
C LEU A 38 -21.39 -15.36 9.11
N ARG A 39 -20.73 -16.42 9.62
CA ARG A 39 -19.48 -16.88 9.00
C ARG A 39 -19.75 -17.54 7.64
N PRO A 40 -19.06 -17.17 6.56
CA PRO A 40 -19.18 -17.86 5.27
C PRO A 40 -18.78 -19.34 5.38
N ALA A 41 -19.55 -20.24 4.77
CA ALA A 41 -19.23 -21.67 4.79
C ALA A 41 -17.97 -21.94 3.96
N ARG A 42 -16.87 -22.35 4.60
CA ARG A 42 -15.66 -22.78 3.89
C ARG A 42 -15.92 -24.14 3.23
N ARG A 43 -15.70 -24.24 1.91
CA ARG A 43 -15.64 -25.54 1.22
C ARG A 43 -14.42 -26.29 1.77
N ARG A 44 -14.65 -27.49 2.31
CA ARG A 44 -13.54 -28.38 2.69
C ARG A 44 -12.91 -28.88 1.39
N GLY A 45 -11.58 -28.75 1.27
CA GLY A 45 -10.84 -29.37 0.18
C GLY A 45 -11.08 -30.89 0.14
N PRO A 46 -10.79 -31.55 -0.99
CA PRO A 46 -11.06 -32.98 -1.16
C PRO A 46 -10.42 -33.79 -0.03
N LYS A 47 -11.22 -34.64 0.61
CA LYS A 47 -10.75 -35.58 1.64
C LYS A 47 -9.80 -36.58 1.00
N SER A 48 -8.54 -36.59 1.44
CA SER A 48 -7.59 -37.66 1.15
C SER A 48 -8.18 -39.01 1.59
N ARG A 49 -8.33 -39.93 0.63
CA ARG A 49 -8.76 -41.31 0.85
C ARG A 49 -7.55 -42.08 1.36
N ARG A 50 -7.55 -42.48 2.64
CA ARG A 50 -6.59 -43.43 3.19
C ARG A 50 -6.81 -44.79 2.51
N THR A 51 -5.81 -45.27 1.78
CA THR A 51 -5.67 -46.68 1.41
C THR A 51 -4.56 -47.29 2.25
N THR A 52 -4.92 -48.32 2.99
CA THR A 52 -4.06 -49.22 3.75
C THR A 52 -3.30 -50.18 2.83
N SER A 53 -1.99 -50.27 3.06
CA SER A 53 -1.14 -51.48 3.08
C SER A 53 -0.89 -52.28 1.79
N GLN A 54 0.36 -52.24 1.31
CA GLN A 54 1.28 -53.35 0.93
C GLN A 54 2.44 -52.75 0.10
N ALA A 55 3.61 -52.49 0.70
CA ALA A 55 4.81 -53.35 0.76
C ALA A 55 5.37 -53.74 -0.63
N ASN A 56 6.45 -53.07 -1.10
CA ASN A 56 7.82 -53.63 -1.15
C ASN A 56 8.84 -52.73 -1.89
N THR A 57 10.06 -52.70 -1.33
CA THR A 57 11.41 -52.55 -1.93
C THR A 57 11.90 -51.29 -2.68
N ASP A 58 12.98 -50.75 -2.09
CA ASP A 58 14.27 -50.30 -2.66
C ASP A 58 14.49 -48.91 -3.30
N LYS A 59 15.58 -48.32 -2.80
CA LYS A 59 16.31 -47.06 -3.11
C LYS A 59 17.09 -47.15 -4.44
N PRO A 60 17.91 -46.15 -4.85
CA PRO A 60 17.77 -44.68 -4.93
C PRO A 60 18.29 -44.08 -6.28
N GLN A 61 18.32 -42.73 -6.37
CA GLN A 61 19.12 -41.84 -7.25
C GLN A 61 18.63 -41.55 -8.69
N GLY A 62 18.71 -40.27 -9.08
CA GLY A 62 18.62 -39.80 -10.46
C GLY A 62 17.95 -38.44 -10.60
N GLU A 63 18.63 -37.50 -11.24
CA GLU A 63 18.29 -36.08 -11.41
C GLU A 63 17.23 -35.82 -12.50
N ASN A 64 16.72 -34.58 -12.48
CA ASN A 64 16.05 -33.82 -13.54
C ASN A 64 14.52 -33.90 -13.75
N GLU A 65 14.01 -32.70 -14.07
CA GLU A 65 12.82 -32.33 -14.86
C GLU A 65 11.63 -31.64 -14.15
N HIS A 66 11.62 -30.34 -14.44
CA HIS A 66 10.55 -29.37 -14.53
C HIS A 66 9.37 -29.89 -15.38
N PHE A 67 8.11 -29.75 -14.92
CA PHE A 67 6.98 -29.37 -15.80
C PHE A 67 5.71 -28.99 -15.01
N ASP A 68 5.33 -27.71 -15.14
CA ASP A 68 3.98 -27.20 -14.92
C ASP A 68 3.00 -27.84 -15.93
N ARG A 69 1.83 -28.30 -15.48
CA ARG A 69 0.76 -28.68 -16.42
C ARG A 69 0.09 -27.43 -16.98
N GLU A 70 0.60 -26.97 -18.12
CA GLU A 70 -0.13 -26.13 -19.06
C GLU A 70 -1.36 -26.87 -19.63
N VAL A 71 -2.46 -26.12 -19.76
CA VAL A 71 -3.65 -26.52 -20.52
C VAL A 71 -3.39 -26.12 -21.97
N GLY A 72 -3.19 -27.12 -22.84
CA GLY A 72 -2.96 -26.90 -24.27
C GLY A 72 -4.20 -26.41 -25.02
N PRO A 73 -4.03 -25.75 -26.19
CA PRO A 73 -5.12 -25.23 -27.00
C PRO A 73 -5.85 -26.34 -27.78
N VAL A 74 -7.16 -26.18 -27.97
CA VAL A 74 -7.97 -27.03 -28.85
C VAL A 74 -8.13 -26.31 -30.20
N VAL A 75 -7.70 -26.97 -31.28
CA VAL A 75 -7.82 -26.47 -32.66
C VAL A 75 -9.10 -27.02 -33.28
N VAL A 76 -9.99 -26.13 -33.75
CA VAL A 76 -11.04 -26.47 -34.72
C VAL A 76 -10.98 -25.42 -35.83
N ASP A 77 -10.81 -25.88 -37.08
CA ASP A 77 -10.75 -25.06 -38.31
C ASP A 77 -9.72 -23.91 -38.36
N GLY A 78 -8.47 -24.23 -38.00
CA GLY A 78 -7.31 -23.45 -38.47
C GLY A 78 -7.18 -22.02 -37.93
N ARG A 79 -7.98 -21.60 -36.94
CA ARG A 79 -7.83 -20.32 -36.23
C ARG A 79 -7.68 -20.56 -34.73
N ILE A 80 -6.58 -20.06 -34.16
CA ILE A 80 -6.35 -20.05 -32.71
C ILE A 80 -7.35 -19.08 -32.09
N THR A 81 -8.37 -19.60 -31.40
CA THR A 81 -9.25 -18.80 -30.54
C THR A 81 -8.83 -19.02 -29.09
N LEU A 82 -8.25 -17.98 -28.47
CA LEU A 82 -8.11 -17.94 -27.02
C LEU A 82 -9.51 -17.94 -26.40
N PRO A 83 -9.79 -18.72 -25.35
CA PRO A 83 -11.08 -18.66 -24.69
C PRO A 83 -11.20 -17.28 -24.05
N ALA A 84 -12.05 -16.43 -24.64
CA ALA A 84 -12.44 -15.18 -24.03
C ALA A 84 -12.99 -15.50 -22.63
N LEU A 85 -12.33 -14.99 -21.59
CA LEU A 85 -12.96 -14.82 -20.29
C LEU A 85 -14.12 -13.86 -20.51
N SER A 86 -15.30 -14.38 -20.80
CA SER A 86 -16.56 -13.66 -20.71
C SER A 86 -16.85 -13.42 -19.22
N SER A 87 -16.12 -12.48 -18.63
CA SER A 87 -16.52 -11.85 -17.38
C SER A 87 -17.67 -10.91 -17.71
N GLU A 88 -18.80 -11.10 -17.06
CA GLU A 88 -20.02 -10.29 -17.18
C GLU A 88 -19.68 -8.79 -17.14
N VAL A 89 -19.64 -8.15 -18.31
CA VAL A 89 -19.45 -6.71 -18.43
C VAL A 89 -20.77 -6.06 -18.04
N SER A 90 -21.03 -5.92 -16.75
CA SER A 90 -21.97 -4.91 -16.27
C SER A 90 -21.52 -3.57 -16.88
N SER A 91 -22.39 -2.90 -17.63
CA SER A 91 -22.13 -1.60 -18.22
C SER A 91 -21.81 -0.61 -17.10
N ILE A 92 -20.53 -0.41 -16.81
CA ILE A 92 -20.10 0.57 -15.81
C ILE A 92 -20.49 1.94 -16.35
N ARG A 93 -21.42 2.60 -15.65
CA ARG A 93 -21.91 3.93 -16.04
C ARG A 93 -20.81 4.98 -15.83
N PRO A 94 -20.75 6.04 -16.66
CA PRO A 94 -19.82 7.14 -16.46
C PRO A 94 -20.08 7.82 -15.11
N ILE A 95 -19.00 8.23 -14.43
CA ILE A 95 -19.08 8.96 -13.15
C ILE A 95 -19.49 10.40 -13.43
N PRO A 96 -20.49 10.96 -12.71
CA PRO A 96 -20.83 12.36 -12.84
C PRO A 96 -19.64 13.27 -12.50
N ILE A 97 -19.37 14.26 -13.35
CA ILE A 97 -18.23 15.19 -13.20
C ILE A 97 -18.22 15.86 -11.81
N ALA A 98 -19.39 16.23 -11.27
CA ALA A 98 -19.51 16.84 -9.94
C ALA A 98 -18.93 15.95 -8.80
N VAL A 99 -19.01 14.62 -8.93
CA VAL A 99 -18.40 13.70 -7.96
C VAL A 99 -16.89 13.76 -8.05
N LEU A 100 -16.34 13.74 -9.28
CA LEU A 100 -14.90 13.85 -9.51
C LEU A 100 -14.37 15.19 -8.99
N GLU A 101 -15.05 16.31 -9.31
CA GLU A 101 -14.68 17.64 -8.81
C GLU A 101 -14.64 17.69 -7.27
N THR A 102 -15.64 17.11 -6.61
CA THR A 102 -15.71 17.06 -5.14
C THR A 102 -14.51 16.31 -4.57
N VAL A 103 -14.19 15.15 -5.12
CA VAL A 103 -13.07 14.33 -4.62
C VAL A 103 -11.71 14.98 -4.93
N VAL A 104 -11.54 15.62 -6.09
CA VAL A 104 -10.32 16.36 -6.43
C VAL A 104 -10.10 17.54 -5.48
N ARG A 105 -11.15 18.26 -5.08
CA ARG A 105 -11.03 19.31 -4.06
C ARG A 105 -10.62 18.75 -2.70
N LEU A 106 -11.09 17.56 -2.35
CA LEU A 106 -10.67 16.87 -1.13
C LEU A 106 -9.21 16.40 -1.20
N TYR A 107 -8.75 15.96 -2.37
CA TYR A 107 -7.33 15.69 -2.62
C TYR A 107 -6.50 16.96 -2.35
N GLN A 108 -6.83 18.07 -2.99
CA GLN A 108 -6.11 19.34 -2.82
C GLN A 108 -6.05 19.78 -1.35
N ARG A 109 -7.18 19.65 -0.64
CA ARG A 109 -7.30 20.12 0.74
C ARG A 109 -6.58 19.23 1.76
N HIS A 110 -6.58 17.92 1.55
CA HIS A 110 -6.15 16.97 2.59
C HIS A 110 -4.96 16.12 2.15
N SER A 111 -4.98 15.58 0.94
CA SER A 111 -4.00 14.59 0.48
C SER A 111 -2.81 15.18 -0.29
N TYR A 112 -2.89 16.43 -0.75
CA TYR A 112 -1.79 17.09 -1.47
C TYR A 112 -0.51 17.15 -0.63
N SER A 113 -0.63 17.38 0.68
CA SER A 113 0.52 17.38 1.62
C SER A 113 1.28 16.05 1.71
N VAL A 114 0.67 14.95 1.27
CA VAL A 114 1.26 13.61 1.23
C VAL A 114 1.70 13.24 -0.20
N TRP A 115 0.95 13.68 -1.21
CA TRP A 115 1.24 13.42 -2.63
C TRP A 115 1.31 14.73 -3.44
N PRO A 116 2.34 15.57 -3.23
CA PRO A 116 2.39 16.94 -3.76
C PRO A 116 2.85 16.99 -5.22
N VAL A 117 2.15 16.31 -6.12
CA VAL A 117 2.59 16.12 -7.52
C VAL A 117 1.53 16.43 -8.58
N ILE A 118 0.25 16.46 -8.22
CA ILE A 118 -0.84 16.73 -9.17
C ILE A 118 -1.37 18.14 -8.99
N ASP A 119 -1.42 18.91 -10.09
CA ASP A 119 -2.08 20.21 -10.12
C ASP A 119 -3.61 20.02 -10.12
N ALA A 120 -4.24 20.27 -8.97
CA ALA A 120 -5.67 20.11 -8.83
C ALA A 120 -6.48 21.15 -9.64
N ASP A 121 -5.98 22.38 -9.80
CA ASP A 121 -6.70 23.44 -10.51
C ASP A 121 -6.68 23.19 -12.02
N ALA A 122 -5.55 22.73 -12.55
CA ALA A 122 -5.44 22.27 -13.93
C ALA A 122 -6.36 21.06 -14.19
N LEU A 123 -6.39 20.10 -13.26
CA LEU A 123 -7.23 18.91 -13.37
C LEU A 123 -8.73 19.25 -13.30
N LEU A 124 -9.14 20.16 -12.41
CA LEU A 124 -10.51 20.70 -12.35
C LEU A 124 -10.90 21.44 -13.63
N SER A 125 -9.96 22.17 -14.24
CA SER A 125 -10.20 22.84 -15.52
C SER A 125 -10.38 21.83 -16.66
N LYS A 126 -9.61 20.74 -16.64
CA LYS A 126 -9.70 19.66 -17.63
C LYS A 126 -11.00 18.86 -17.51
N LEU A 127 -11.50 18.67 -16.29
CA LEU A 127 -12.77 17.99 -16.02
C LEU A 127 -13.98 18.60 -16.73
N LYS A 128 -14.00 19.94 -16.92
CA LYS A 128 -15.09 20.64 -17.60
C LYS A 128 -15.22 20.29 -19.08
N ASN A 129 -14.12 19.92 -19.71
CA ASN A 129 -14.02 19.60 -21.14
C ASN A 129 -13.66 18.12 -21.35
N LEU A 130 -13.96 17.26 -20.38
CA LEU A 130 -13.55 15.86 -20.39
C LEU A 130 -14.36 15.10 -21.46
N ASP A 131 -13.71 14.73 -22.55
CA ASP A 131 -14.26 13.83 -23.55
C ASP A 131 -13.90 12.38 -23.20
N THR A 132 -14.85 11.65 -22.59
CA THR A 132 -14.65 10.25 -22.17
C THR A 132 -14.68 9.27 -23.32
N ASP A 133 -15.20 9.68 -24.48
CA ASP A 133 -15.33 8.84 -25.68
C ASP A 133 -14.22 9.14 -26.70
N SER A 134 -13.29 10.03 -26.35
CA SER A 134 -12.14 10.34 -27.19
C SER A 134 -11.22 9.13 -27.39
N ASP A 135 -10.82 8.92 -28.65
CA ASP A 135 -9.74 7.99 -29.02
C ASP A 135 -8.35 8.62 -28.82
N ASP A 136 -8.26 9.87 -28.38
CA ASP A 136 -6.98 10.52 -28.05
C ASP A 136 -6.34 9.88 -26.80
N HIS A 137 -5.11 9.40 -26.97
CA HIS A 137 -4.33 8.75 -25.93
C HIS A 137 -4.11 9.66 -24.71
N HIS A 138 -3.82 10.95 -24.93
CA HIS A 138 -3.61 11.89 -23.83
C HIS A 138 -4.90 12.15 -23.05
N ALA A 139 -6.05 12.22 -23.72
CA ALA A 139 -7.36 12.30 -23.07
C ALA A 139 -7.65 11.05 -22.23
N GLN A 140 -7.37 9.85 -22.75
CA GLN A 140 -7.59 8.59 -22.01
C GLN A 140 -6.70 8.49 -20.76
N HIS A 141 -5.40 8.82 -20.86
CA HIS A 141 -4.50 8.90 -19.70
C HIS A 141 -4.98 9.93 -18.67
N THR A 142 -5.59 11.03 -19.11
CA THR A 142 -6.21 12.01 -18.22
C THR A 142 -7.39 11.39 -17.45
N VAL A 143 -8.28 10.66 -18.14
CA VAL A 143 -9.40 9.97 -17.49
C VAL A 143 -8.91 8.91 -16.49
N CYS A 144 -7.89 8.13 -16.86
CA CYS A 144 -7.24 7.18 -15.96
C CYS A 144 -6.68 7.87 -14.72
N LEU A 145 -5.92 8.95 -14.90
CA LEU A 145 -5.29 9.68 -13.79
C LEU A 145 -6.34 10.23 -12.82
N ILE A 146 -7.38 10.87 -13.34
CA ILE A 146 -8.47 11.44 -12.53
C ILE A 146 -9.16 10.34 -11.72
N THR A 147 -9.52 9.23 -12.37
CA THR A 147 -10.26 8.14 -11.71
C THR A 147 -9.40 7.39 -10.69
N ALA A 148 -8.11 7.16 -10.98
CA ALA A 148 -7.16 6.59 -10.02
C ALA A 148 -6.94 7.51 -8.81
N LEU A 149 -6.68 8.80 -9.04
CA LEU A 149 -6.51 9.81 -7.99
C LEU A 149 -7.74 9.88 -7.08
N CYS A 150 -8.94 9.92 -7.67
CA CYS A 150 -10.17 9.98 -6.91
C CYS A 150 -10.38 8.71 -6.09
N ALA A 151 -10.12 7.53 -6.66
CA ALA A 151 -10.22 6.26 -5.93
C ALA A 151 -9.26 6.20 -4.74
N ALA A 152 -8.00 6.61 -4.94
CA ALA A 152 -6.98 6.68 -3.91
C ALA A 152 -7.38 7.65 -2.79
N THR A 153 -7.83 8.86 -3.16
CA THR A 153 -8.27 9.89 -2.21
C THR A 153 -9.47 9.44 -1.39
N MET A 154 -10.47 8.82 -2.03
CA MET A 154 -11.62 8.25 -1.32
C MET A 154 -11.21 7.16 -0.34
N ALA A 155 -10.32 6.24 -0.75
CA ALA A 155 -9.84 5.18 0.11
C ALA A 155 -9.02 5.71 1.28
N GLN A 156 -8.14 6.69 1.04
CA GLN A 156 -7.27 7.34 2.02
C GLN A 156 -8.05 8.08 3.10
N LEU A 157 -9.03 8.89 2.69
CA LEU A 157 -9.84 9.72 3.58
C LEU A 157 -11.09 8.99 4.10
N HIS A 158 -11.25 7.70 3.76
CA HIS A 158 -12.41 6.87 4.10
C HIS A 158 -13.75 7.51 3.70
N ILE A 159 -13.80 8.11 2.51
CA ILE A 159 -15.00 8.73 1.96
C ILE A 159 -16.00 7.64 1.62
N GLY A 160 -17.21 7.74 2.20
CA GLY A 160 -18.31 6.83 1.92
C GLY A 160 -18.82 6.94 0.48
N PRO A 161 -19.65 5.98 0.03
CA PRO A 161 -20.26 6.02 -1.29
C PRO A 161 -21.07 7.32 -1.50
N GLN A 162 -20.92 7.94 -2.66
CA GLN A 162 -21.63 9.15 -3.05
C GLN A 162 -22.89 8.77 -3.83
N VAL A 163 -24.05 9.19 -3.34
CA VAL A 163 -25.33 8.95 -4.00
C VAL A 163 -25.55 10.00 -5.09
N THR A 164 -25.76 9.56 -6.32
CA THR A 164 -26.05 10.39 -7.49
C THR A 164 -27.40 9.99 -8.08
N GLU A 165 -27.93 10.81 -8.97
CA GLU A 165 -29.16 10.47 -9.72
C GLU A 165 -29.01 9.16 -10.53
N THR A 166 -27.79 8.86 -10.97
CA THR A 166 -27.48 7.72 -11.84
C THR A 166 -27.08 6.45 -11.10
N GLY A 167 -26.93 6.50 -9.77
CA GLY A 167 -26.57 5.37 -8.94
C GLY A 167 -25.71 5.76 -7.73
N THR A 168 -24.92 4.82 -7.24
CA THR A 168 -23.97 5.09 -6.15
C THR A 168 -22.55 4.94 -6.69
N VAL A 169 -21.73 5.97 -6.51
CA VAL A 169 -20.32 5.99 -6.90
C VAL A 169 -19.46 5.77 -5.66
N ASN A 170 -18.55 4.81 -5.71
CA ASN A 170 -17.55 4.60 -4.67
C ASN A 170 -16.16 4.44 -5.29
N SER A 171 -15.15 4.32 -4.44
CA SER A 171 -13.75 4.14 -4.85
C SER A 171 -13.53 2.90 -5.73
N THR A 172 -14.29 1.83 -5.54
CA THR A 172 -14.20 0.62 -6.38
C THR A 172 -14.74 0.87 -7.79
N THR A 173 -15.85 1.59 -7.93
CA THR A 173 -16.36 2.01 -9.24
C THR A 173 -15.34 2.85 -10.00
N MET A 174 -14.64 3.77 -9.30
CA MET A 174 -13.58 4.60 -9.89
C MET A 174 -12.41 3.75 -10.41
N VAL A 175 -11.91 2.79 -9.63
CA VAL A 175 -10.85 1.88 -10.08
C VAL A 175 -11.29 1.03 -11.26
N GLN A 176 -12.52 0.53 -11.27
CA GLN A 176 -13.02 -0.27 -12.39
C GLN A 176 -13.05 0.52 -13.70
N ILE A 177 -13.42 1.81 -13.65
CA ILE A 177 -13.36 2.70 -14.81
C ILE A 177 -11.91 2.95 -15.21
N CYS A 178 -11.04 3.28 -14.26
CA CYS A 178 -9.61 3.48 -14.51
C CYS A 178 -8.99 2.29 -15.25
N LEU A 179 -9.16 1.08 -14.74
CA LEU A 179 -8.58 -0.13 -15.33
C LEU A 179 -9.20 -0.47 -16.68
N ARG A 180 -10.50 -0.22 -16.86
CA ARG A 180 -11.16 -0.42 -18.16
C ARG A 180 -10.62 0.54 -19.22
N THR A 181 -10.43 1.81 -18.87
CA THR A 181 -9.86 2.81 -19.77
C THR A 181 -8.40 2.48 -20.07
N ARG A 182 -7.62 2.13 -19.04
CA ARG A 182 -6.22 1.74 -19.19
C ARG A 182 -6.03 0.55 -20.13
N ASN A 183 -6.80 -0.53 -19.96
CA ASN A 183 -6.75 -1.69 -20.86
C ASN A 183 -7.06 -1.34 -22.33
N LYS A 184 -7.81 -0.25 -22.59
CA LYS A 184 -8.01 0.23 -23.96
C LYS A 184 -6.74 0.89 -24.50
N CYS A 185 -6.03 1.67 -23.69
CA CYS A 185 -4.76 2.30 -24.05
C CYS A 185 -3.69 1.24 -24.40
N ASP A 186 -3.49 0.26 -23.50
CA ASP A 186 -2.43 -0.76 -23.63
C ASP A 186 -2.53 -1.55 -24.95
N ASN A 187 -3.75 -1.79 -25.45
CA ASN A 187 -4.01 -2.54 -26.68
C ASN A 187 -3.58 -1.82 -27.98
N HIS A 188 -3.31 -0.50 -27.93
CA HIS A 188 -2.99 0.31 -29.12
C HIS A 188 -1.50 0.63 -29.28
N GLY A 189 -0.63 0.09 -28.41
CA GLY A 189 0.82 0.33 -28.43
C GLY A 189 1.19 1.64 -27.72
N GLU A 190 1.81 1.54 -26.53
CA GLU A 190 1.94 2.67 -25.61
C GLU A 190 3.16 3.56 -25.83
N HIS A 191 2.94 4.86 -25.60
CA HIS A 191 3.97 5.78 -25.12
C HIS A 191 3.79 5.99 -23.62
N MET A 192 4.73 5.47 -22.83
CA MET A 192 4.81 5.80 -21.41
C MET A 192 4.95 7.31 -21.19
N ASP A 193 4.16 7.87 -20.27
CA ASP A 193 4.22 9.27 -19.89
C ASP A 193 4.09 9.43 -18.36
N LEU A 194 4.21 10.67 -17.86
CA LEU A 194 4.10 10.94 -16.44
C LEU A 194 2.72 10.56 -15.88
N ARG A 195 1.66 10.69 -16.69
CA ARG A 195 0.29 10.38 -16.25
C ARG A 195 0.11 8.89 -16.04
N SER A 196 0.62 8.05 -16.93
CA SER A 196 0.55 6.59 -16.77
C SER A 196 1.32 6.09 -15.54
N ILE A 197 2.49 6.68 -15.25
CA ILE A 197 3.23 6.42 -14.00
C ILE A 197 2.38 6.80 -12.78
N MET A 198 1.78 7.99 -12.80
CA MET A 198 0.95 8.46 -11.68
C MET A 198 -0.34 7.64 -11.52
N VAL A 199 -0.91 7.12 -12.61
CA VAL A 199 -2.02 6.16 -12.56
C VAL A 199 -1.61 4.92 -11.75
N SER A 200 -0.47 4.31 -12.07
CA SER A 200 0.04 3.15 -11.33
C SER A 200 0.30 3.49 -9.86
N PHE A 201 0.87 4.66 -9.56
CA PHE A 201 1.02 5.11 -8.19
C PHE A 201 -0.30 5.21 -7.42
N PHE A 202 -1.33 5.85 -7.98
CA PHE A 202 -2.61 5.97 -7.28
C PHE A 202 -3.37 4.65 -7.20
N LEU A 203 -3.20 3.74 -8.16
CA LEU A 203 -3.68 2.36 -8.04
C LEU A 203 -2.99 1.64 -6.88
N HIS A 204 -1.68 1.79 -6.71
CA HIS A 204 -0.97 1.29 -5.52
C HIS A 204 -1.61 1.81 -4.22
N VAL A 205 -1.78 3.13 -4.11
CA VAL A 205 -2.37 3.76 -2.92
C VAL A 205 -3.74 3.17 -2.61
N TYR A 206 -4.63 3.11 -3.60
CA TYR A 206 -5.96 2.51 -3.44
C TYR A 206 -5.87 1.07 -2.93
N HIS A 207 -5.11 0.21 -3.61
CA HIS A 207 -4.99 -1.21 -3.28
C HIS A 207 -4.36 -1.43 -1.90
N ALA A 208 -3.41 -0.57 -1.50
CA ALA A 208 -2.82 -0.60 -0.17
C ALA A 208 -3.88 -0.33 0.91
N LYS A 209 -4.73 0.69 0.73
CA LYS A 209 -5.78 1.08 1.70
C LYS A 209 -6.94 0.09 1.77
N VAL A 210 -7.23 -0.64 0.70
CA VAL A 210 -8.18 -1.77 0.73
C VAL A 210 -7.52 -3.10 1.11
N ASN A 211 -6.26 -3.08 1.57
CA ASN A 211 -5.47 -4.22 2.01
C ASN A 211 -5.33 -5.35 0.95
N GLN A 212 -5.27 -4.98 -0.33
CA GLN A 212 -4.97 -5.86 -1.45
C GLN A 212 -3.47 -5.83 -1.75
N ARG A 213 -2.68 -6.46 -0.87
CA ARG A 213 -1.22 -6.33 -0.81
C ARG A 213 -0.48 -6.66 -2.11
N HIS A 214 -0.91 -7.71 -2.80
CA HIS A 214 -0.27 -8.12 -4.05
C HIS A 214 -0.45 -7.08 -5.14
N SER A 215 -1.69 -6.64 -5.39
CA SER A 215 -1.99 -5.56 -6.35
C SER A 215 -1.26 -4.28 -5.99
N ALA A 216 -1.27 -3.89 -4.70
CA ALA A 216 -0.56 -2.71 -4.23
C ALA A 216 0.94 -2.78 -4.57
N MET A 217 1.60 -3.92 -4.28
CA MET A 217 3.02 -4.09 -4.58
C MET A 217 3.30 -4.07 -6.10
N MET A 218 2.50 -4.76 -6.90
CA MET A 218 2.64 -4.79 -8.36
C MET A 218 2.55 -3.38 -8.96
N TYR A 219 1.58 -2.57 -8.54
CA TYR A 219 1.38 -1.24 -9.08
C TYR A 219 2.48 -0.24 -8.69
N ILE A 220 3.07 -0.35 -7.49
CA ILE A 220 4.19 0.53 -7.14
C ILE A 220 5.47 0.14 -7.88
N GLN A 221 5.71 -1.16 -8.08
CA GLN A 221 6.84 -1.64 -8.88
C GLN A 221 6.70 -1.26 -10.34
N GLU A 222 5.48 -1.31 -10.88
CA GLU A 222 5.17 -0.82 -12.22
C GLU A 222 5.45 0.69 -12.35
N ALA A 223 5.03 1.50 -11.37
CA ALA A 223 5.31 2.94 -11.37
C ALA A 223 6.82 3.23 -11.34
N ILE A 224 7.58 2.49 -10.51
CA ILE A 224 9.05 2.58 -10.45
C ILE A 224 9.68 2.19 -11.79
N ALA A 225 9.26 1.07 -12.39
CA ALA A 225 9.76 0.66 -13.69
C ALA A 225 9.48 1.72 -14.77
N GLY A 226 8.28 2.28 -14.77
CA GLY A 226 7.90 3.36 -15.68
C GLY A 226 8.72 4.63 -15.51
N ALA A 227 8.97 5.04 -14.26
CA ALA A 227 9.81 6.19 -13.97
C ALA A 227 11.25 6.02 -14.50
N ARG A 228 11.79 4.80 -14.45
CA ARG A 228 13.12 4.48 -15.00
C ARG A 228 13.14 4.47 -16.52
N VAL A 229 12.07 4.01 -17.16
CA VAL A 229 11.93 4.13 -18.64
C VAL A 229 11.99 5.60 -19.06
N LEU A 230 11.44 6.51 -18.25
CA LEU A 230 11.52 7.95 -18.47
C LEU A 230 12.80 8.62 -17.91
N ARG A 231 13.71 7.84 -17.31
CA ARG A 231 14.96 8.29 -16.67
C ARG A 231 14.76 9.36 -15.60
N LEU A 232 13.65 9.26 -14.84
CA LEU A 232 13.37 10.18 -13.73
C LEU A 232 14.37 10.00 -12.58
N ASP A 233 14.97 8.81 -12.46
CA ASP A 233 16.01 8.45 -11.49
C ASP A 233 17.39 9.05 -11.79
N GLU A 234 17.56 9.64 -12.99
CA GLU A 234 18.81 10.28 -13.41
C GLU A 234 18.68 11.81 -13.52
N GLY A 235 17.56 12.38 -13.06
CA GLY A 235 17.28 13.82 -13.14
C GLY A 235 17.01 14.33 -14.55
N ALA A 236 16.53 13.47 -15.46
CA ALA A 236 16.25 13.87 -16.85
C ALA A 236 15.18 14.98 -16.92
N SER A 237 15.46 16.02 -17.71
CA SER A 237 14.52 17.11 -17.96
C SER A 237 13.29 16.59 -18.69
N GLN A 238 12.13 16.61 -18.01
CA GLN A 238 10.88 16.12 -18.56
C GLN A 238 10.13 17.21 -19.31
N LYS A 239 9.43 16.80 -20.38
CA LYS A 239 8.51 17.67 -21.10
C LYS A 239 7.48 18.27 -20.15
N GLN A 240 7.04 19.50 -20.44
CA GLN A 240 5.90 20.15 -19.77
C GLN A 240 4.69 19.20 -19.76
N ASP A 241 4.13 18.92 -18.58
CA ASP A 241 2.84 18.22 -18.42
C ASP A 241 1.96 19.18 -17.63
N GLU A 242 0.75 19.41 -18.13
CA GLU A 242 -0.23 20.33 -17.57
C GLU A 242 -0.74 19.89 -16.18
N LEU A 243 -0.78 18.58 -15.91
CA LEU A 243 -1.40 18.01 -14.71
C LEU A 243 -0.39 17.58 -13.64
N VAL A 244 0.86 17.32 -14.04
CA VAL A 244 1.94 16.92 -13.12
C VAL A 244 2.88 18.10 -12.93
N SER A 245 2.63 18.91 -11.90
CA SER A 245 3.34 20.16 -11.63
C SER A 245 4.74 19.92 -11.05
N ASN A 246 4.85 19.13 -9.98
CA ASN A 246 6.11 18.90 -9.27
C ASN A 246 6.84 17.62 -9.74
N LYS A 247 7.31 17.63 -10.99
CA LYS A 247 7.90 16.44 -11.63
C LYS A 247 9.15 15.91 -10.93
N ALA A 248 9.96 16.80 -10.37
CA ALA A 248 11.15 16.43 -9.60
C ALA A 248 10.81 15.58 -8.37
N LEU A 249 9.58 15.68 -7.85
CA LEU A 249 9.11 14.92 -6.70
C LEU A 249 8.48 13.57 -7.08
N VAL A 250 8.21 13.31 -8.36
CA VAL A 250 7.60 12.05 -8.80
C VAL A 250 8.48 10.88 -8.41
N PHE A 251 9.76 10.88 -8.78
CA PHE A 251 10.64 9.76 -8.43
C PHE A 251 10.87 9.60 -6.92
N PRO A 252 11.17 10.67 -6.14
CA PRO A 252 11.21 10.58 -4.68
C PRO A 252 9.93 10.03 -4.05
N LEU A 253 8.75 10.43 -4.54
CA LEU A 253 7.46 9.95 -4.06
C LEU A 253 7.32 8.44 -4.26
N LEU A 254 7.62 7.95 -5.46
CA LEU A 254 7.56 6.52 -5.78
C LEU A 254 8.57 5.72 -4.94
N TRP A 255 9.80 6.22 -4.85
CA TRP A 255 10.92 5.58 -4.17
C TRP A 255 10.64 5.41 -2.67
N VAL A 256 10.13 6.46 -2.01
CA VAL A 256 9.72 6.43 -0.60
C VAL A 256 8.54 5.48 -0.41
N SER A 257 7.54 5.54 -1.28
CA SER A 257 6.33 4.73 -1.18
C SER A 257 6.61 3.23 -1.34
N GLU A 258 7.43 2.85 -2.31
CA GLU A 258 7.85 1.46 -2.48
C GLU A 258 8.60 0.95 -1.24
N ARG A 259 9.59 1.70 -0.77
CA ARG A 259 10.41 1.30 0.39
C ARG A 259 9.60 1.19 1.67
N GLY A 260 8.73 2.17 1.94
CA GLY A 260 7.82 2.11 3.08
C GLY A 260 6.92 0.87 3.01
N TYR A 261 6.34 0.61 1.85
CA TYR A 261 5.44 -0.52 1.67
C TYR A 261 6.15 -1.89 1.70
N ALA A 262 7.31 -2.01 1.05
CA ALA A 262 8.13 -3.22 1.08
C ALA A 262 8.61 -3.51 2.50
N LEU A 263 9.08 -2.49 3.22
CA LEU A 263 9.51 -2.61 4.61
C LEU A 263 8.36 -3.07 5.54
N HIS A 264 7.17 -2.50 5.38
CA HIS A 264 5.96 -2.92 6.09
C HIS A 264 5.63 -4.41 5.87
N LEU A 265 5.84 -4.91 4.66
CA LEU A 265 5.59 -6.31 4.30
C LEU A 265 6.77 -7.26 4.58
N GLY A 266 7.93 -6.74 5.02
CA GLY A 266 9.15 -7.52 5.19
C GLY A 266 9.78 -7.99 3.87
N LEU A 267 9.52 -7.27 2.77
CA LEU A 267 10.04 -7.52 1.43
C LEU A 267 11.20 -6.56 1.10
N SER A 268 11.92 -6.84 0.01
CA SER A 268 12.90 -5.91 -0.57
C SER A 268 12.23 -5.04 -1.64
N PRO A 269 12.61 -3.76 -1.78
CA PRO A 269 12.20 -2.93 -2.91
C PRO A 269 12.76 -3.47 -4.23
N SER A 270 12.14 -3.11 -5.36
CA SER A 270 12.61 -3.50 -6.69
C SER A 270 13.79 -2.64 -7.17
N TYR A 271 13.84 -1.37 -6.74
CA TYR A 271 14.94 -0.44 -7.01
C TYR A 271 15.82 -0.27 -5.75
N ASN A 272 17.11 -0.57 -5.86
CA ASN A 272 18.00 -0.68 -4.70
C ASN A 272 18.93 0.51 -4.52
N GLU A 273 19.05 1.35 -5.54
CA GLU A 273 19.90 2.52 -5.51
C GLU A 273 19.26 3.60 -4.60
N PRO A 274 20.07 4.26 -3.75
CA PRO A 274 19.59 5.38 -2.95
C PRO A 274 19.37 6.62 -3.83
N LEU A 275 18.47 7.50 -3.41
CA LEU A 275 18.30 8.81 -4.04
C LEU A 275 19.60 9.62 -3.95
N SER A 276 19.93 10.32 -5.04
CA SER A 276 21.07 11.20 -5.12
C SER A 276 20.86 12.49 -4.31
N PRO A 277 21.94 13.15 -3.84
CA PRO A 277 21.83 14.43 -3.14
C PRO A 277 21.09 15.50 -3.96
N THR A 278 21.28 15.51 -5.28
CA THR A 278 20.60 16.44 -6.21
C THR A 278 19.07 16.27 -6.20
N GLU A 279 18.58 15.05 -6.05
CA GLU A 279 17.14 14.77 -5.92
C GLU A 279 16.58 15.19 -4.55
N LEU A 280 17.43 15.20 -3.51
CA LEU A 280 17.06 15.51 -2.13
C LEU A 280 17.19 16.99 -1.75
N GLU A 281 17.99 17.75 -2.49
CA GLU A 281 18.17 19.19 -2.28
C GLU A 281 17.03 20.01 -2.87
N GLY A 282 16.25 19.43 -3.78
CA GLY A 282 15.18 20.12 -4.49
C GLY A 282 15.78 21.18 -5.42
N GLY A 283 15.39 21.18 -6.69
CA GLY A 283 15.58 22.40 -7.48
C GLY A 283 14.93 23.56 -6.71
N ASP A 284 15.50 24.76 -6.81
CA ASP A 284 15.17 26.06 -6.17
C ASP A 284 13.68 26.52 -6.22
N GLY A 285 12.74 25.64 -6.54
CA GLY A 285 11.30 25.86 -6.65
C GLY A 285 10.40 24.75 -6.07
N ALA A 286 10.89 23.86 -5.19
CA ALA A 286 10.00 22.96 -4.46
C ALA A 286 9.16 23.76 -3.43
N ASP A 287 7.85 23.59 -3.45
CA ASP A 287 6.98 24.22 -2.46
C ASP A 287 7.15 23.60 -1.07
N VAL A 288 6.48 24.18 -0.07
CA VAL A 288 6.57 23.73 1.33
C VAL A 288 6.18 22.25 1.45
N GLU A 289 5.21 21.77 0.66
CA GLU A 289 4.73 20.38 0.66
C GLU A 289 5.75 19.42 0.08
N GLY A 290 6.39 19.80 -1.03
CA GLY A 290 7.51 19.07 -1.60
C GLY A 290 8.67 18.89 -0.63
N GLN A 291 8.99 19.92 0.15
CA GLN A 291 10.11 19.85 1.08
C GLN A 291 9.96 18.72 2.11
N GLY A 292 8.77 18.49 2.68
CA GLY A 292 8.67 17.42 3.67
C GLY A 292 8.60 16.01 3.07
N LEU A 293 8.23 15.85 1.79
CA LEU A 293 8.48 14.59 1.09
C LEU A 293 10.00 14.34 0.95
N LEU A 294 10.79 15.36 0.64
CA LEU A 294 12.25 15.25 0.59
C LEU A 294 12.85 14.95 1.98
N GLU A 295 12.34 15.56 3.06
CA GLU A 295 12.75 15.20 4.42
C GLU A 295 12.40 13.74 4.77
N LEU A 296 11.23 13.26 4.35
CA LEU A 296 10.85 11.86 4.51
C LEU A 296 11.79 10.94 3.71
N ALA A 297 12.17 11.34 2.49
CA ALA A 297 13.14 10.63 1.68
C ALA A 297 14.52 10.53 2.36
N LYS A 298 15.00 11.61 2.99
CA LYS A 298 16.25 11.62 3.78
C LYS A 298 16.23 10.58 4.91
N LEU A 299 15.09 10.39 5.59
CA LEU A 299 14.96 9.32 6.60
C LEU A 299 15.17 7.94 5.99
N PHE A 300 14.53 7.66 4.86
CA PHE A 300 14.68 6.38 4.17
C PHE A 300 16.10 6.16 3.64
N VAL A 301 16.78 7.20 3.15
CA VAL A 301 18.19 7.11 2.73
C VAL A 301 19.11 6.78 3.91
N ALA A 302 18.93 7.44 5.06
CA ALA A 302 19.66 7.09 6.29
C ALA A 302 19.38 5.64 6.73
N PHE A 303 18.12 5.22 6.62
CA PHE A 303 17.68 3.88 7.01
C PHE A 303 18.17 2.76 6.06
N ASP A 304 18.31 3.03 4.75
CA ASP A 304 18.66 2.03 3.73
C ASP A 304 20.02 1.38 3.99
N ARG A 305 20.90 2.05 4.76
CA ARG A 305 22.18 1.52 5.25
C ARG A 305 22.05 0.17 5.98
N ILE A 306 20.86 -0.16 6.50
CA ILE A 306 20.56 -1.42 7.19
C ILE A 306 19.72 -2.38 6.34
N SER A 307 18.77 -1.88 5.55
CA SER A 307 17.92 -2.71 4.68
C SER A 307 18.75 -3.47 3.64
N VAL A 308 19.78 -2.84 3.07
CA VAL A 308 20.73 -3.49 2.15
C VAL A 308 21.55 -4.61 2.83
N ARG A 309 21.79 -4.51 4.15
CA ARG A 309 22.55 -5.50 4.94
C ARG A 309 21.72 -6.66 5.49
N ARG A 310 20.39 -6.69 5.28
CA ARG A 310 19.60 -7.91 5.54
C ARG A 310 20.05 -9.10 4.69
N ARG A 311 20.79 -8.87 3.60
CA ARG A 311 21.14 -9.88 2.58
C ARG A 311 22.63 -10.13 2.42
N SER A 312 23.51 -9.30 2.97
CA SER A 312 24.92 -9.67 3.10
C SER A 312 25.07 -10.64 4.26
N SER A 313 25.76 -11.75 4.02
CA SER A 313 26.03 -12.83 4.99
C SER A 313 26.74 -12.36 6.29
N ALA A 314 27.14 -11.09 6.37
CA ALA A 314 27.80 -10.47 7.51
C ALA A 314 26.84 -9.95 8.62
N GLY A 315 25.52 -9.90 8.38
CA GLY A 315 24.54 -9.45 9.38
C GLY A 315 24.67 -7.98 9.79
N ALA A 316 23.67 -7.46 10.51
CA ALA A 316 23.73 -6.12 11.08
C ALA A 316 24.65 -6.11 12.32
N THR A 317 25.74 -5.34 12.27
CA THR A 317 26.62 -5.12 13.43
C THR A 317 26.07 -4.01 14.34
N ALA A 318 26.43 -4.07 15.63
CA ALA A 318 26.08 -3.04 16.60
C ALA A 318 26.40 -1.62 16.10
N VAL A 319 27.59 -1.43 15.51
CA VAL A 319 28.06 -0.13 14.97
C VAL A 319 27.10 0.42 13.90
N ASN A 320 26.63 -0.40 12.96
CA ASN A 320 25.72 0.11 11.92
C ASN A 320 24.38 0.54 12.52
N LEU A 321 23.86 -0.23 13.48
CA LEU A 321 22.59 0.08 14.14
C LEU A 321 22.69 1.40 14.91
N THR A 322 23.80 1.61 15.63
CA THR A 322 24.05 2.85 16.38
C THR A 322 24.30 4.04 15.46
N ASP A 323 25.01 3.86 14.35
CA ASP A 323 25.30 4.94 13.41
C ASP A 323 24.05 5.39 12.66
N THR A 324 23.23 4.44 12.18
CA THR A 324 21.94 4.76 11.58
C THR A 324 20.99 5.39 12.60
N GLU A 325 20.95 4.94 13.85
CA GLU A 325 20.11 5.59 14.87
C GLU A 325 20.55 7.04 15.13
N ARG A 326 21.86 7.29 15.19
CA ARG A 326 22.42 8.63 15.39
C ARG A 326 22.10 9.56 14.22
N GLU A 327 22.17 9.07 13.00
CA GLU A 327 21.80 9.81 11.78
C GLU A 327 20.29 10.09 11.72
N LEU A 328 19.44 9.10 11.99
CA LEU A 328 17.99 9.34 12.12
C LEU A 328 17.69 10.35 13.22
N SER A 329 18.48 10.33 14.30
CA SER A 329 18.31 11.25 15.41
C SER A 329 18.73 12.69 15.09
N SER A 330 19.72 12.89 14.23
CA SER A 330 20.21 14.21 13.82
C SER A 330 19.31 14.91 12.80
N LEU A 331 18.56 14.18 11.97
CA LEU A 331 17.65 14.74 10.96
C LEU A 331 16.45 15.53 11.54
N SER A 332 16.33 15.61 12.87
CA SER A 332 15.19 16.17 13.59
C SER A 332 14.93 17.68 13.44
N SER A 333 15.91 18.47 12.98
CA SER A 333 15.91 19.92 13.24
C SER A 333 15.09 20.79 12.29
N LEU A 334 14.61 20.29 11.14
CA LEU A 334 14.02 21.15 10.09
C LEU A 334 12.49 21.28 10.11
N MET A 335 11.78 20.49 10.91
CA MET A 335 10.31 20.37 10.85
C MET A 335 9.60 20.76 12.18
N VAL A 336 10.31 21.43 13.09
CA VAL A 336 9.92 21.55 14.52
C VAL A 336 8.67 22.40 14.78
N ASP A 337 8.27 23.29 13.85
CA ASP A 337 7.25 24.33 14.15
C ASP A 337 5.96 24.28 13.32
N SER A 338 5.80 23.34 12.38
CA SER A 338 4.56 23.22 11.59
C SER A 338 3.77 21.96 11.94
N VAL A 339 2.54 22.10 12.42
CA VAL A 339 1.60 20.98 12.59
C VAL A 339 0.94 20.71 11.24
N SER A 340 1.36 19.66 10.54
CA SER A 340 0.77 19.24 9.26
C SER A 340 0.83 17.73 9.10
N ALA A 341 0.01 17.16 8.21
CA ALA A 341 0.05 15.70 7.98
C ALA A 341 1.46 15.22 7.62
N ARG A 342 2.21 16.02 6.88
CA ARG A 342 3.59 15.77 6.48
C ARG A 342 4.57 15.70 7.66
N THR A 343 4.49 16.62 8.62
CA THR A 343 5.35 16.56 9.82
C THR A 343 4.96 15.41 10.74
N ALA A 344 3.66 15.09 10.81
CA ALA A 344 3.23 13.85 11.43
C ALA A 344 3.87 12.65 10.74
N ASP A 345 3.72 12.47 9.43
CA ASP A 345 4.27 11.31 8.69
C ASP A 345 5.77 11.14 8.95
N TYR A 346 6.51 12.24 8.90
CA TYR A 346 7.93 12.28 9.22
C TYR A 346 8.23 11.75 10.62
N HIS A 347 7.58 12.30 11.66
CA HIS A 347 7.82 11.87 13.03
C HIS A 347 7.45 10.41 13.25
N ILE A 348 6.34 9.97 12.66
CA ILE A 348 5.84 8.59 12.78
C ILE A 348 6.82 7.63 12.13
N THR A 349 7.18 7.90 10.89
CA THR A 349 8.10 7.08 10.10
C THR A 349 9.46 7.00 10.78
N ARG A 350 9.98 8.10 11.31
CA ARG A 350 11.25 8.10 12.05
C ARG A 350 11.20 7.21 13.30
N GLN A 351 10.15 7.31 14.10
CA GLN A 351 10.03 6.50 15.33
C GLN A 351 9.76 5.02 15.01
N TRP A 352 9.03 4.74 13.93
CA TRP A 352 8.87 3.38 13.40
C TRP A 352 10.20 2.78 12.95
N MET A 353 11.00 3.52 12.16
CA MET A 353 12.35 3.11 11.76
C MET A 353 13.24 2.80 12.97
N ARG A 354 13.27 3.68 13.99
CA ARG A 354 14.01 3.43 15.25
C ARG A 354 13.53 2.14 15.94
N THR A 355 12.23 1.86 15.94
CA THR A 355 11.70 0.59 16.46
C THR A 355 12.23 -0.61 15.69
N ILE A 356 12.32 -0.53 14.36
CA ILE A 356 12.89 -1.60 13.52
C ILE A 356 14.37 -1.82 13.83
N LEU A 357 15.16 -0.75 14.05
CA LEU A 357 16.57 -0.87 14.46
C LEU A 357 16.72 -1.68 15.74
N TRP A 358 15.89 -1.38 16.73
CA TRP A 358 15.89 -2.09 18.00
C TRP A 358 15.42 -3.54 17.85
N GLN A 359 14.38 -3.80 17.07
CA GLN A 359 13.93 -5.17 16.77
C GLN A 359 15.03 -5.98 16.10
N GLN A 360 15.84 -5.36 15.23
CA GLN A 360 17.00 -6.00 14.64
C GLN A 360 18.04 -6.34 15.72
N ALA A 361 18.42 -5.38 16.57
CA ALA A 361 19.35 -5.61 17.68
C ALA A 361 18.88 -6.72 18.63
N LEU A 362 17.58 -6.77 18.92
CA LEU A 362 16.95 -7.84 19.69
C LEU A 362 17.10 -9.20 19.00
N SER A 363 16.77 -9.28 17.71
CA SER A 363 16.83 -10.54 16.94
C SER A 363 18.24 -11.10 16.78
N THR A 364 19.26 -10.23 16.82
CA THR A 364 20.68 -10.60 16.70
C THR A 364 21.39 -10.74 18.05
N GLY A 365 20.67 -10.60 19.17
CA GLY A 365 21.24 -10.75 20.51
C GLY A 365 22.23 -9.66 20.93
N LEU A 366 22.12 -8.47 20.33
CA LEU A 366 23.03 -7.34 20.58
C LEU A 366 22.61 -6.47 21.78
N LEU A 367 21.50 -6.78 22.44
CA LEU A 367 20.98 -5.98 23.53
C LEU A 367 21.71 -6.22 24.85
N SER A 368 21.96 -5.14 25.59
CA SER A 368 22.43 -5.18 26.97
C SER A 368 21.81 -4.04 27.79
N SER A 369 21.44 -4.32 29.04
CA SER A 369 20.98 -3.28 29.98
C SER A 369 22.08 -2.28 30.35
N SER A 370 23.34 -2.62 30.11
CA SER A 370 24.51 -1.76 30.35
C SER A 370 25.15 -1.24 29.05
N ALA A 371 24.47 -1.36 27.91
CA ALA A 371 24.96 -0.81 26.65
C ALA A 371 25.04 0.73 26.72
N TYR A 372 26.08 1.30 26.11
CA TYR A 372 26.27 2.75 26.05
C TYR A 372 25.23 3.43 25.14
N ASP A 373 25.06 2.91 23.93
CA ASP A 373 24.08 3.43 22.99
C ASP A 373 22.67 2.94 23.32
N SER A 374 21.74 3.88 23.46
CA SER A 374 20.36 3.62 23.88
C SER A 374 19.63 2.58 23.01
N VAL A 375 19.88 2.57 21.70
CA VAL A 375 19.28 1.64 20.71
C VAL A 375 19.61 0.17 21.00
N LEU A 376 20.68 -0.10 21.74
CA LEU A 376 21.10 -1.44 22.15
C LEU A 376 20.63 -1.81 23.58
N THR A 377 19.72 -1.03 24.17
CA THR A 377 19.16 -1.30 25.49
C THR A 377 17.74 -1.87 25.41
N PHE A 378 17.31 -2.60 26.43
CA PHE A 378 15.91 -3.05 26.55
C PHE A 378 14.92 -1.90 26.79
N SER A 379 15.40 -0.74 27.23
CA SER A 379 14.56 0.44 27.54
C SER A 379 14.24 1.33 26.34
N PHE A 380 14.90 1.10 25.20
CA PHE A 380 14.78 1.93 24.02
C PHE A 380 13.35 2.09 23.47
N PRO A 381 12.49 1.04 23.43
CA PRO A 381 11.11 1.22 22.96
C PRO A 381 10.29 2.22 23.80
N ALA A 382 10.58 2.32 25.10
CA ALA A 382 9.95 3.31 25.97
C ALA A 382 10.41 4.73 25.62
N GLN A 383 11.69 4.92 25.26
CA GLN A 383 12.19 6.20 24.76
C GLN A 383 11.53 6.59 23.44
N VAL A 384 11.53 5.70 22.45
CA VAL A 384 10.86 5.92 21.14
C VAL A 384 9.39 6.31 21.32
N SER A 385 8.69 5.64 22.25
CA SER A 385 7.29 5.95 22.55
C SER A 385 7.10 7.33 23.18
N ARG A 386 7.97 7.74 24.11
CA ARG A 386 7.93 9.10 24.70
C ARG A 386 8.23 10.17 23.65
N ASP A 387 9.24 9.95 22.82
CA ASP A 387 9.63 10.88 21.76
C ASP A 387 8.47 11.08 20.76
N LEU A 388 7.79 9.99 20.40
CA LEU A 388 6.62 10.04 19.51
C LEU A 388 5.44 10.80 20.12
N LEU A 389 5.12 10.53 21.39
CA LEU A 389 4.05 11.25 22.09
C LEU A 389 4.35 12.73 22.24
N HIS A 390 5.62 13.08 22.51
CA HIS A 390 6.05 14.46 22.59
C HIS A 390 5.96 15.17 21.23
N ALA A 391 6.39 14.51 20.15
CA ALA A 391 6.30 15.04 18.80
C ALA A 391 4.85 15.28 18.36
N LEU A 392 3.93 14.38 18.73
CA LEU A 392 2.53 14.45 18.31
C LEU A 392 1.60 15.19 19.27
N ARG A 393 2.12 15.81 20.34
CA ARG A 393 1.31 16.40 21.43
C ARG A 393 0.34 17.50 20.97
N TRP A 394 0.61 18.14 19.84
CA TRP A 394 -0.18 19.25 19.30
C TRP A 394 -1.04 18.86 18.08
N PHE A 395 -1.00 17.60 17.66
CA PHE A 395 -1.73 17.12 16.49
C PHE A 395 -3.16 16.76 16.85
N ARG A 396 -4.10 17.16 15.99
CA ARG A 396 -5.51 16.75 16.05
C ARG A 396 -5.75 15.55 15.15
N GLU A 397 -6.87 14.87 15.36
CA GLU A 397 -7.28 13.75 14.49
C GLU A 397 -7.38 14.16 13.01
N THR A 398 -7.82 15.40 12.74
CA THR A 398 -7.88 15.96 11.38
C THR A 398 -6.53 16.11 10.71
N ASP A 399 -5.47 16.34 11.49
CA ASP A 399 -4.11 16.53 10.97
C ASP A 399 -3.48 15.17 10.59
N LEU A 400 -3.94 14.10 11.21
CA LEU A 400 -3.51 12.72 10.94
C LEU A 400 -4.38 12.02 9.89
N LEU A 401 -5.55 12.58 9.56
CA LEU A 401 -6.47 12.00 8.57
C LEU A 401 -5.78 11.70 7.23
N PRO A 402 -4.93 12.59 6.66
CA PRO A 402 -4.30 12.34 5.37
C PRO A 402 -3.33 11.15 5.35
N LEU A 403 -2.88 10.66 6.52
CA LEU A 403 -1.98 9.51 6.65
C LEU A 403 -2.70 8.16 6.57
N GLY A 404 -4.00 8.18 6.86
CA GLY A 404 -4.87 7.01 6.84
C GLY A 404 -4.67 6.10 8.05
N ARG A 405 -5.66 5.25 8.34
CA ARG A 405 -5.70 4.46 9.58
C ARG A 405 -4.59 3.43 9.75
N ASP A 406 -3.99 2.97 8.67
CA ASP A 406 -2.98 1.89 8.73
C ASP A 406 -1.64 2.39 9.29
N GLN A 407 -1.21 3.60 8.92
CA GLN A 407 -0.06 4.23 9.58
C GLN A 407 -0.37 4.46 11.07
N VAL A 408 -1.60 4.90 11.41
CA VAL A 408 -2.09 5.04 12.80
C VAL A 408 -2.09 3.72 13.57
N ARG A 409 -2.24 2.56 12.90
CA ARG A 409 -2.22 1.25 13.55
C ARG A 409 -0.82 0.78 13.91
N GLU A 410 0.21 1.15 13.15
CA GLU A 410 1.60 0.85 13.52
C GLU A 410 1.98 1.47 14.88
N PHE A 411 1.43 2.65 15.20
CA PHE A 411 1.55 3.25 16.55
C PHE A 411 0.97 2.41 17.68
N THR A 412 -0.11 1.68 17.41
CA THR A 412 -0.69 0.81 18.44
C THR A 412 0.27 -0.32 18.81
N LEU A 413 1.18 -0.71 17.91
CA LEU A 413 2.23 -1.67 18.23
C LEU A 413 3.25 -1.05 19.19
N THR A 414 3.70 0.18 18.92
CA THR A 414 4.61 0.94 19.79
C THR A 414 3.99 1.19 21.17
N LYS A 415 2.70 1.58 21.23
CA LYS A 415 1.94 1.70 22.48
C LYS A 415 1.76 0.36 23.21
N LYS A 416 1.60 -0.76 22.50
CA LYS A 416 1.50 -2.08 23.13
C LYS A 416 2.83 -2.56 23.69
N ILE A 417 3.94 -2.28 23.00
CA ILE A 417 5.29 -2.62 23.47
C ILE A 417 5.65 -1.77 24.70
N ALA A 418 5.28 -0.48 24.74
CA ALA A 418 5.48 0.37 25.91
C ALA A 418 4.66 -0.04 27.14
N ASN A 419 3.52 -0.71 26.96
CA ASN A 419 2.69 -1.22 28.08
C ASN A 419 3.11 -2.62 28.55
N LEU A 420 4.11 -3.24 27.90
CA LEU A 420 4.67 -4.53 28.31
C LEU A 420 5.89 -4.40 29.23
N TYR A 421 6.33 -3.16 29.54
CA TYR A 421 7.45 -2.86 30.41
C TYR A 421 7.08 -1.85 31.50
#